data_AF-A0A453R2E3-F1
#
_entry.id   AF-A0A453R2E3-F1
#
_cell.length_a   1.000
_cell.length_b   1.000
_cell.length_c   1.000
_cell.angle_alpha   90.00
_cell.angle_beta   90.00
_cell.angle_gamma   90.00
#
_symmetry.space_group_name_H-M   'P 1'
#
loop_
_entity.id
_entity.type
_entity.pdbx_description
1 polymer ?
#
loop_
_entity_poly.entity_id
_entity_poly.type
_entity_poly.pdbx_seq_one_letter_code
_entity_poly.pdbx_strand_id
1 'polypeptide(L)'
;PKMLAELMAFGNVDGYINMPADQSCLEGKRLSCSSLAVPTTIFQEDAVEPKTGIKFPAFLEDDSCPATTVLVGVGFKGMKIMRVKNLNLYAFGLYMQPNTICEKLGPKYASVPTTNLKDDPDFYNDLLRENLHIRVRLVVNYKGLSIGAVRE
;
A
#
# COMPACT_ATOMS: atom_id res chain seq x y z
N PRO A 1 4.79 9.27 3.21
CA PRO A 1 3.50 8.55 3.04
C PRO A 1 2.42 9.41 2.33
N LYS A 2 2.71 9.96 1.14
CA LYS A 2 1.79 10.83 0.38
C LYS A 2 0.87 10.08 -0.60
N MET A 3 1.16 8.81 -0.90
CA MET A 3 0.64 8.13 -2.10
C MET A 3 -0.74 7.48 -1.92
N LEU A 4 -1.11 7.03 -0.71
CA LEU A 4 -2.41 6.37 -0.50
C LEU A 4 -3.59 7.32 -0.73
N ALA A 5 -3.43 8.59 -0.37
CA ALA A 5 -4.45 9.60 -0.56
C ALA A 5 -4.64 9.97 -2.04
N GLU A 6 -3.55 9.99 -2.84
CA GLU A 6 -3.58 10.23 -4.29
C GLU A 6 -4.36 9.17 -5.06
N LEU A 7 -4.42 7.93 -4.58
CA LEU A 7 -5.20 6.87 -5.21
C LEU A 7 -6.70 7.12 -5.20
N MET A 8 -7.19 7.91 -4.25
CA MET A 8 -8.63 8.13 -4.09
C MET A 8 -9.16 9.33 -4.88
N ALA A 9 -8.29 10.23 -5.34
CA ALA A 9 -8.69 11.50 -5.97
C ALA A 9 -8.89 11.46 -7.51
N PHE A 10 -8.47 10.40 -8.20
CA PHE A 10 -8.48 10.35 -9.66
C PHE A 10 -9.78 9.78 -10.25
N GLY A 11 -10.75 10.68 -10.44
CA GLY A 11 -11.81 10.49 -11.43
C GLY A 11 -11.35 11.01 -12.79
N ASN A 12 -11.37 10.12 -13.79
CA ASN A 12 -11.29 10.36 -15.24
C ASN A 12 -9.90 10.66 -15.84
N VAL A 13 -9.34 9.74 -16.65
CA VAL A 13 -8.67 9.95 -17.97
C VAL A 13 -8.38 8.58 -18.64
N ASP A 14 -8.67 8.51 -19.94
CA ASP A 14 -8.56 7.39 -20.88
C ASP A 14 -7.11 6.88 -21.15
N GLY A 15 -6.94 5.56 -21.24
CA GLY A 15 -5.71 4.90 -21.68
C GLY A 15 -5.75 3.37 -21.48
N TYR A 16 -6.08 2.62 -22.53
CA TYR A 16 -6.34 1.16 -22.47
C TYR A 16 -5.08 0.30 -22.65
N ILE A 17 -4.88 -0.69 -21.77
CA ILE A 17 -4.19 -1.95 -22.09
C ILE A 17 -5.06 -3.09 -21.54
N ASN A 18 -5.51 -3.98 -22.44
CA ASN A 18 -6.33 -5.14 -22.10
C ASN A 18 -5.44 -6.29 -21.59
N MET A 19 -5.79 -6.89 -20.45
CA MET A 19 -5.30 -8.20 -20.03
C MET A 19 -6.49 -9.13 -19.75
N PRO A 20 -6.45 -10.43 -20.11
CA PRO A 20 -7.63 -11.29 -20.07
C PRO A 20 -8.02 -11.60 -18.63
N ALA A 21 -9.33 -11.53 -18.37
CA ALA A 21 -9.94 -11.95 -17.12
C ALA A 21 -9.93 -13.47 -17.01
N ASP A 22 -9.35 -14.00 -15.94
CA ASP A 22 -9.80 -15.27 -15.38
C ASP A 22 -10.18 -15.07 -13.91
N GLN A 23 -11.25 -15.74 -13.53
CA GLN A 23 -12.25 -15.27 -12.60
C GLN A 23 -12.27 -16.17 -11.36
N SER A 24 -11.83 -15.66 -10.21
CA SER A 24 -12.44 -15.96 -8.89
C SER A 24 -11.67 -15.31 -7.75
N CYS A 25 -12.33 -14.36 -7.07
CA CYS A 25 -12.31 -14.18 -5.62
C CYS A 25 -13.45 -13.21 -5.25
N LEU A 26 -14.40 -13.69 -4.47
CA LEU A 26 -15.56 -12.99 -3.87
C LEU A 26 -16.78 -12.76 -4.80
N GLU A 27 -17.70 -13.74 -4.79
CA GLU A 27 -19.09 -13.58 -5.20
C GLU A 27 -19.83 -12.75 -4.13
N GLY A 28 -19.83 -11.43 -4.29
CA GLY A 28 -20.60 -10.50 -3.47
C GLY A 28 -21.18 -9.40 -4.35
N LYS A 29 -22.50 -9.41 -4.55
CA LYS A 29 -23.35 -8.40 -5.21
C LYS A 29 -22.60 -7.45 -6.16
N ARG A 30 -22.66 -7.75 -7.46
CA ARG A 30 -22.26 -6.84 -8.55
C ARG A 30 -23.05 -5.53 -8.49
N LEU A 31 -22.58 -4.57 -7.69
CA LEU A 31 -22.76 -3.17 -8.02
C LEU A 31 -21.83 -2.90 -9.19
N SER A 32 -22.43 -2.48 -10.30
CA SER A 32 -21.77 -2.20 -11.58
C SER A 32 -20.67 -1.17 -11.42
N CYS A 33 -19.49 -1.59 -10.97
CA CYS A 33 -18.26 -0.85 -11.14
C CYS A 33 -17.70 -1.29 -12.49
N SER A 34 -17.95 -0.47 -13.51
CA SER A 34 -17.25 -0.53 -14.79
C SER A 34 -15.76 -0.68 -14.51
N SER A 35 -15.19 -1.81 -14.96
CA SER A 35 -13.79 -2.23 -14.83
C SER A 35 -12.83 -1.05 -14.64
N LEU A 36 -12.50 -0.76 -13.39
CA LEU A 36 -11.56 0.29 -13.01
C LEU A 36 -10.16 -0.17 -13.42
N ALA A 37 -9.66 0.40 -14.52
CA ALA A 37 -8.25 0.34 -14.87
C ALA A 37 -7.44 0.83 -13.66
N VAL A 38 -6.51 -0.01 -13.19
CA VAL A 38 -5.63 0.29 -12.06
C VAL A 38 -4.88 1.60 -12.37
N PRO A 39 -5.03 2.67 -11.58
CA PRO A 39 -4.42 3.96 -11.90
C PRO A 39 -2.90 3.90 -11.98
N THR A 40 -2.35 4.59 -12.97
CA THR A 40 -0.93 4.78 -13.34
C THR A 40 -0.04 5.41 -12.25
N THR A 41 -0.58 5.66 -11.06
CA THR A 41 0.09 6.29 -9.89
C THR A 41 0.44 5.31 -8.77
N ILE A 42 -0.04 4.07 -8.85
CA ILE A 42 0.49 2.94 -8.09
C ILE A 42 1.90 2.68 -8.61
N PHE A 43 2.86 2.29 -7.74
CA PHE A 43 4.21 1.93 -8.20
C PHE A 43 4.09 0.89 -9.33
N GLN A 44 4.26 1.33 -10.58
CA GLN A 44 4.21 0.46 -11.76
C GLN A 44 5.52 -0.30 -11.92
N GLU A 45 6.57 0.24 -11.32
CA GLU A 45 7.90 -0.32 -11.22
C GLU A 45 8.27 -0.48 -9.76
N ASP A 46 9.21 -1.39 -9.51
CA ASP A 46 9.78 -1.60 -8.19
C ASP A 46 10.27 -0.29 -7.56
N ALA A 47 9.92 -0.07 -6.30
CA ALA A 47 10.32 1.10 -5.54
C ALA A 47 11.61 0.84 -4.75
N VAL A 48 12.44 1.85 -4.58
CA VAL A 48 13.59 1.80 -3.67
C VAL A 48 13.36 2.73 -2.50
N GLU A 49 13.47 2.21 -1.27
CA GLU A 49 13.44 3.07 -0.08
C GLU A 49 14.75 3.88 -0.02
N PRO A 50 14.69 5.22 -0.07
CA PRO A 50 15.84 6.06 -0.36
C PRO A 50 16.93 6.03 0.72
N LYS A 51 16.60 5.74 1.98
CA LYS A 51 17.56 5.79 3.09
C LYS A 51 18.34 4.49 3.29
N THR A 52 17.72 3.36 2.97
CA THR A 52 18.28 2.01 3.13
C THR A 52 18.73 1.39 1.82
N GLY A 53 18.23 1.89 0.68
CA GLY A 53 18.47 1.31 -0.64
C GLY A 53 17.72 0.00 -0.89
N ILE A 54 16.81 -0.39 0.01
CA ILE A 54 16.06 -1.65 -0.13
C ILE A 54 15.01 -1.51 -1.22
N LYS A 55 15.01 -2.47 -2.16
CA LYS A 55 14.05 -2.56 -3.26
C LYS A 55 12.80 -3.34 -2.83
N PHE A 56 11.64 -2.81 -3.20
CA PHE A 56 10.33 -3.41 -3.02
C PHE A 56 9.68 -3.59 -4.39
N PRO A 57 9.17 -4.79 -4.73
CA PRO A 57 8.50 -4.99 -5.99
C PRO A 57 7.21 -4.18 -6.09
N ALA A 58 6.84 -3.80 -7.31
CA ALA A 58 5.56 -3.13 -7.59
C ALA A 58 4.35 -4.00 -7.20
N PHE A 59 4.47 -5.30 -7.41
CA PHE A 59 3.40 -6.27 -7.21
C PHE A 59 3.86 -7.38 -6.28
N LEU A 60 2.95 -7.86 -5.43
CA LEU A 60 3.10 -9.12 -4.74
C LEU A 60 1.98 -10.04 -5.20
N GLU A 61 2.37 -11.07 -5.94
CA GLU A 61 1.53 -12.22 -6.23
C GLU A 61 1.47 -13.11 -4.98
N ASP A 62 0.31 -13.74 -4.78
CA ASP A 62 0.11 -14.75 -3.74
C ASP A 62 -0.12 -16.09 -4.43
N ASP A 63 0.56 -17.13 -3.96
CA ASP A 63 0.38 -18.50 -4.43
C ASP A 63 -1.05 -19.03 -4.14
N SER A 64 -1.78 -18.38 -3.21
CA SER A 64 -3.10 -18.80 -2.74
C SER A 64 -4.29 -17.99 -3.28
N CYS A 65 -4.06 -16.81 -3.86
CA CYS A 65 -5.11 -15.92 -4.38
C CYS A 65 -4.59 -15.09 -5.56
N PRO A 66 -5.23 -15.11 -6.74
CA PRO A 66 -4.80 -14.34 -7.92
C PRO A 66 -5.06 -12.82 -7.78
N ALA A 67 -5.55 -12.36 -6.63
CA ALA A 67 -5.76 -10.95 -6.36
C ALA A 67 -4.41 -10.24 -6.18
N THR A 68 -3.91 -9.65 -7.27
CA THR A 68 -2.64 -8.91 -7.27
C THR A 68 -2.69 -7.77 -6.26
N THR A 69 -1.83 -7.85 -5.24
CA THR A 69 -1.62 -6.73 -4.32
C THR A 69 -0.57 -5.80 -4.88
N VAL A 70 -0.84 -4.51 -4.82
CA VAL A 70 0.01 -3.48 -5.39
C VAL A 70 0.71 -2.69 -4.30
N LEU A 71 1.95 -2.29 -4.53
CA LEU A 71 2.69 -1.44 -3.61
C LEU A 71 2.08 -0.04 -3.59
N VAL A 72 1.66 0.41 -2.41
CA VAL A 72 1.05 1.73 -2.18
C VAL A 72 1.94 2.67 -1.38
N GLY A 73 3.04 2.16 -0.80
CA GLY A 73 3.97 3.00 -0.05
C GLY A 73 5.20 2.25 0.45
N VAL A 74 6.32 2.97 0.55
CA VAL A 74 7.56 2.50 1.18
C VAL A 74 7.95 3.41 2.33
N GLY A 75 8.65 2.84 3.31
CA GLY A 75 9.20 3.59 4.44
C GLY A 75 10.31 2.82 5.16
N PHE A 76 10.92 3.47 6.15
CA PHE A 76 11.93 2.86 7.00
C PHE A 76 11.71 3.22 8.47
N LYS A 77 12.18 2.36 9.36
CA LYS A 77 12.28 2.65 10.79
C LYS A 77 13.74 2.84 11.16
N GLY A 78 14.07 4.05 11.60
CA GLY A 78 15.35 4.35 12.24
C GLY A 78 15.26 4.25 13.76
N MET A 79 16.39 4.00 14.41
CA MET A 79 16.55 4.12 15.86
C MET A 79 17.81 4.93 16.17
N LYS A 80 17.66 5.95 17.03
CA LYS A 80 18.77 6.76 17.50
C LYS A 80 19.35 6.11 18.75
N ILE A 81 20.61 5.68 18.68
CA ILE A 81 21.28 5.01 19.83
C ILE A 81 22.05 6.02 20.69
N MET A 82 22.61 7.07 20.08
CA MET A 82 23.37 8.11 20.76
C MET A 82 23.11 9.48 20.11
N ARG A 83 23.69 10.57 20.64
CA ARG A 83 23.62 11.90 20.00
C ARG A 83 24.12 11.90 18.54
N VAL A 84 24.98 10.96 18.15
CA VAL A 84 25.73 10.99 16.88
C VAL A 84 25.37 9.87 15.89
N LYS A 85 24.67 8.80 16.31
CA LYS A 85 24.42 7.62 15.45
C LYS A 85 22.94 7.27 15.36
N ASN A 86 22.47 7.16 14.11
CA ASN A 86 21.17 6.62 13.75
C ASN A 86 21.39 5.27 13.06
N LEU A 87 20.73 4.22 13.54
CA LEU A 87 20.65 2.94 12.85
C LEU A 87 19.37 2.90 12.01
N ASN A 88 19.46 2.33 10.81
CA ASN A 88 18.30 1.96 10.03
C ASN A 88 17.95 0.50 10.36
N LEU A 89 16.90 0.29 11.17
CA LEU A 89 16.54 -1.03 11.67
C LEU A 89 15.97 -1.91 10.55
N TYR A 90 14.95 -1.40 9.85
CA TYR A 90 14.28 -2.08 8.76
C TYR A 90 13.69 -1.07 7.77
N ALA A 91 13.47 -1.54 6.55
CA ALA A 91 12.58 -0.89 5.59
C ALA A 91 11.28 -1.70 5.47
N PHE A 92 10.21 -1.06 5.04
CA PHE A 92 8.93 -1.71 4.82
C PHE A 92 8.25 -1.20 3.55
N GLY A 93 7.54 -2.11 2.90
CA GLY A 93 6.61 -1.83 1.80
C GLY A 93 5.20 -2.20 2.22
N LEU A 94 4.25 -1.33 1.93
CA LEU A 94 2.82 -1.51 2.18
C LEU A 94 2.14 -1.86 0.86
N TYR A 95 1.40 -2.97 0.86
CA TYR A 95 0.71 -3.50 -0.31
C TYR A 95 -0.78 -3.63 -0.02
N MET A 96 -1.60 -3.35 -1.01
CA MET A 96 -3.05 -3.42 -0.88
C MET A 96 -3.70 -3.85 -2.19
N GLN A 97 -4.92 -4.36 -2.12
CA GLN A 97 -5.73 -4.66 -3.31
C GLN A 97 -6.60 -3.44 -3.67
N PRO A 98 -6.39 -2.78 -4.83
CA PRO A 98 -7.07 -1.53 -5.19
C PRO A 98 -8.60 -1.59 -5.09
N ASN A 99 -9.19 -2.70 -5.54
CA ASN A 99 -10.65 -2.88 -5.57
C ASN A 99 -11.24 -2.82 -4.15
N THR A 100 -10.61 -3.49 -3.18
CA THR A 100 -11.10 -3.52 -1.79
C THR A 100 -11.05 -2.14 -1.14
N ILE A 101 -10.04 -1.33 -1.46
CA ILE A 101 -9.93 0.05 -0.98
C ILE A 101 -11.06 0.90 -1.54
N CYS A 102 -11.30 0.83 -2.85
CA CYS A 102 -12.33 1.62 -3.52
C CYS A 102 -13.73 1.27 -2.98
N GLU A 103 -14.01 -0.02 -2.77
CA GLU A 103 -15.29 -0.49 -2.24
C GLU A 103 -15.55 -0.03 -0.81
N LYS A 104 -14.53 -0.08 0.06
CA LYS A 104 -14.68 0.20 1.50
C LYS A 104 -14.49 1.66 1.87
N LEU A 105 -13.47 2.30 1.33
CA LEU A 105 -13.08 3.67 1.68
C LEU A 105 -13.55 4.70 0.64
N GLY A 106 -13.74 4.29 -0.61
CA GLY A 106 -14.17 5.18 -1.70
C GLY A 106 -15.43 6.00 -1.38
N PRO A 107 -16.51 5.41 -0.83
CA PRO A 107 -17.74 6.17 -0.54
C PRO A 107 -17.55 7.38 0.39
N LYS A 108 -16.57 7.32 1.30
CA LYS A 108 -16.31 8.39 2.28
C LYS A 108 -15.18 9.32 1.83
N TYR A 109 -14.20 8.81 1.09
CA TYR A 109 -12.92 9.49 0.89
C TYR A 109 -12.57 9.80 -0.57
N ALA A 110 -13.28 9.26 -1.57
CA ALA A 110 -12.94 9.46 -2.99
C ALA A 110 -13.01 10.92 -3.45
N SER A 111 -13.90 11.73 -2.85
CA SER A 111 -14.00 13.15 -3.17
C SER A 111 -13.14 14.05 -2.27
N VAL A 112 -12.39 13.47 -1.32
CA VAL A 112 -11.60 14.24 -0.36
C VAL A 112 -10.21 14.50 -0.92
N PRO A 113 -9.73 15.76 -0.97
CA PRO A 113 -8.39 16.07 -1.44
C PRO A 113 -7.31 15.37 -0.62
N THR A 114 -6.25 14.96 -1.30
CA THR A 114 -5.16 14.16 -0.73
C THR A 114 -4.44 14.85 0.42
N THR A 115 -4.33 16.18 0.32
CA THR A 115 -3.75 17.06 1.35
C THR A 115 -4.53 16.99 2.65
N ASN A 116 -5.84 16.79 2.58
CA ASN A 116 -6.71 16.77 3.74
C ASN A 116 -6.70 15.38 4.39
N LEU A 117 -6.72 14.33 3.56
CA LEU A 117 -6.65 12.93 4.02
C LEU A 117 -5.37 12.61 4.78
N LYS A 118 -4.25 13.20 4.35
CA LYS A 118 -2.93 12.90 4.94
C LYS A 118 -2.88 13.24 6.43
N ASP A 119 -3.57 14.28 6.85
CA ASP A 119 -3.54 14.75 8.23
C ASP A 119 -4.87 14.45 8.96
N ASP A 120 -5.76 13.67 8.35
CA ASP A 120 -7.05 13.25 8.90
C ASP A 120 -6.92 11.93 9.71
N PRO A 121 -7.08 11.95 11.04
CA PRO A 121 -7.00 10.75 11.87
C PRO A 121 -8.12 9.75 11.58
N ASP A 122 -9.29 10.19 11.15
CA ASP A 122 -10.42 9.31 10.88
C ASP A 122 -10.15 8.43 9.67
N PHE A 123 -9.47 8.99 8.66
CA PHE A 123 -9.01 8.22 7.51
C PHE A 123 -8.11 7.03 7.93
N TYR A 124 -7.13 7.26 8.81
CA TYR A 124 -6.26 6.18 9.28
C TYR A 124 -6.99 5.19 10.17
N ASN A 125 -7.93 5.65 10.99
CA ASN A 125 -8.75 4.77 11.82
C ASN A 125 -9.62 3.84 10.96
N ASP A 126 -10.28 4.38 9.94
CA ASP A 126 -11.11 3.59 9.04
C ASP A 126 -10.25 2.63 8.20
N LEU A 127 -9.08 3.07 7.71
CA LEU A 127 -8.12 2.22 7.01
C LEU A 127 -7.67 1.00 7.86
N LEU A 128 -7.50 1.18 9.16
CA LEU A 128 -7.07 0.12 10.09
C LEU A 128 -8.22 -0.77 10.57
N ARG A 129 -9.46 -0.27 10.54
CA ARG A 129 -10.65 -0.98 11.04
C ARG A 129 -11.40 -1.72 9.96
N GLU A 130 -11.39 -1.20 8.73
CA GLU A 130 -12.03 -1.85 7.59
C GLU A 130 -11.32 -3.17 7.27
N ASN A 131 -12.10 -4.15 6.81
CA ASN A 131 -11.57 -5.44 6.39
C ASN A 131 -10.92 -5.33 5.00
N LEU A 132 -9.73 -4.73 4.98
CA LEU A 132 -8.92 -4.53 3.78
C LEU A 132 -7.83 -5.59 3.71
N HIS A 133 -7.56 -6.11 2.51
CA HIS A 133 -6.45 -7.01 2.29
C HIS A 133 -5.14 -6.22 2.23
N ILE A 134 -4.60 -5.89 3.40
CA ILE A 134 -3.34 -5.15 3.57
C ILE A 134 -2.21 -6.14 3.86
N ARG A 135 -1.11 -6.03 3.11
CA ARG A 135 0.11 -6.79 3.31
C ARG A 135 1.28 -5.85 3.60
N VAL A 136 2.09 -6.19 4.60
CA VAL A 136 3.32 -5.46 4.93
C VAL A 136 4.51 -6.37 4.69
N ARG A 137 5.42 -5.96 3.81
CA ARG A 137 6.72 -6.61 3.62
C ARG A 137 7.76 -5.86 4.42
N LEU A 138 8.30 -6.47 5.47
CA LEU A 138 9.35 -5.89 6.31
C LEU A 138 10.70 -6.54 5.98
N VAL A 139 11.71 -5.72 5.72
CA VAL A 139 13.07 -6.16 5.41
C VAL A 139 14.01 -5.62 6.48
N VAL A 140 14.55 -6.52 7.30
CA VAL A 140 15.50 -6.18 8.37
C VAL A 140 16.82 -5.75 7.74
N ASN A 141 17.26 -4.54 8.05
CA ASN A 141 18.49 -3.95 7.53
C ASN A 141 19.64 -4.00 8.55
N TYR A 142 19.33 -4.00 9.84
CA TYR A 142 20.35 -4.05 10.89
C TYR A 142 20.73 -5.49 11.27
N LYS A 143 21.99 -5.85 11.01
CA LYS A 143 22.53 -7.20 11.26
C LYS A 143 22.64 -7.59 12.75
N GLY A 144 22.62 -6.62 13.66
CA GLY A 144 22.75 -6.83 15.10
C GLY A 144 21.42 -6.88 15.86
N LEU A 145 20.30 -7.01 15.17
CA LEU A 145 18.97 -7.07 15.79
C LEU A 145 18.84 -8.42 16.50
N SER A 146 18.81 -8.42 17.84
CA SER A 146 18.53 -9.64 18.60
C SER A 146 17.03 -9.84 18.74
N ILE A 147 16.57 -11.09 18.80
CA ILE A 147 15.14 -11.40 18.94
C ILE A 147 14.53 -10.83 20.23
N GLY A 148 15.33 -10.74 21.29
CA GLY A 148 14.93 -10.12 22.56
C GLY A 148 14.60 -8.63 22.40
N ALA A 149 15.38 -7.90 21.61
CA ALA A 149 15.18 -6.48 21.36
C ALA A 149 14.00 -6.16 20.42
N VAL A 150 13.38 -7.17 19.79
CA VAL A 150 12.24 -7.00 18.87
C VAL A 150 10.90 -7.26 19.56
N ARG A 151 10.89 -8.06 20.63
CA ARG A 151 9.67 -8.52 21.31
C ARG A 151 9.16 -7.56 22.38
N GLU A 152 10.02 -6.68 22.89
CA GLU A 152 9.68 -5.61 23.84
C GLU A 152 9.29 -4.32 23.11
#